data_AF-A0A2V6CV81-F1
#
_entry.id   AF-A0A2V6CV81-F1
#
_cell.length_a   1.000
_cell.length_b   1.000
_cell.length_c   1.000
_cell.angle_alpha   90.00
_cell.angle_beta   90.00
_cell.angle_gamma   90.00
#
_symmetry.space_group_name_H-M   'P 1'
#
loop_
_entity.id
_entity.type
_entity.pdbx_description
1 polymer ?
#
loop_
_entity_poly.entity_id
_entity_poly.type
_entity_poly.pdbx_seq_one_letter_code
_entity_poly.pdbx_strand_id
1 'polypeptide(L)'
;MGAETTAQYGLLVRWAHLPVWMVIVSIVWFVRLYLRAGRPWLAWSICGLRTLALVLNFVFTPNLNYREITGLRHLQWWGGETVSAPVGVPNPWTLVGQLSVLLLLIFLVDATLTVWRRGDRRRALIVGGSAISFVTLALGQSALVIWGVIESPFFISFPYLGIVAAMGYELSSDLLRAVQLAQRFQASEAALRESEARINLAANAANFGLWLWNIRDDKLSVTEKWRKLFGFSESEPVTFGRLLQVVHPEDRERMKQL
;
A
#
# COMPACT_ATOMS: atom_id res chain seq x y z
N MET A 1 -16.04 -29.50 4.83
CA MET A 1 -16.63 -29.42 6.19
C MET A 1 -17.47 -30.67 6.42
N GLY A 2 -16.87 -31.70 7.01
CA GLY A 2 -17.56 -32.95 7.37
C GLY A 2 -18.10 -32.88 8.79
N ALA A 3 -19.03 -31.95 9.07
CA ALA A 3 -19.66 -31.91 10.39
C ALA A 3 -20.72 -33.01 10.45
N GLU A 4 -20.62 -33.92 11.42
CA GLU A 4 -21.58 -35.02 11.57
C GLU A 4 -22.83 -34.58 12.34
N THR A 5 -22.74 -33.47 13.08
CA THR A 5 -23.84 -32.95 13.91
C THR A 5 -24.11 -31.46 13.69
N THR A 6 -25.37 -31.05 13.87
CA THR A 6 -25.82 -29.65 13.75
C THR A 6 -25.08 -28.73 14.73
N ALA A 7 -24.79 -29.22 15.95
CA ALA A 7 -24.02 -28.50 16.96
C ALA A 7 -22.57 -28.25 16.53
N GLN A 8 -21.90 -29.28 15.99
CA GLN A 8 -20.54 -29.16 15.48
C GLN A 8 -20.46 -28.19 14.30
N TYR A 9 -21.43 -28.25 13.37
CA TYR A 9 -21.52 -27.32 12.26
C TYR A 9 -21.72 -25.87 12.75
N GLY A 10 -22.63 -25.66 13.71
CA GLY A 10 -22.87 -24.35 14.31
C GLY A 10 -21.61 -23.72 14.92
N LEU A 11 -20.80 -24.54 15.61
CA LEU A 11 -19.54 -24.12 16.20
C LEU A 11 -18.47 -23.80 15.15
N LEU A 12 -18.35 -24.61 14.09
CA LEU A 12 -17.45 -24.33 12.96
C LEU A 12 -17.79 -22.98 12.29
N VAL A 13 -19.07 -22.73 12.02
CA VAL A 13 -19.52 -21.46 11.42
C VAL A 13 -19.26 -20.29 12.38
N ARG A 14 -19.47 -20.48 13.69
CA ARG A 14 -19.18 -19.44 14.69
C ARG A 14 -17.71 -19.03 14.65
N TRP A 15 -16.78 -19.99 14.65
CA TRP A 15 -15.35 -19.70 14.59
C TRP A 15 -14.90 -19.16 13.24
N ALA A 16 -15.55 -19.55 12.14
CA ALA A 16 -15.28 -19.01 10.80
C ALA A 16 -15.55 -17.50 10.69
N HIS A 17 -16.35 -16.88 11.57
CA HIS A 17 -16.59 -15.43 11.54
C HIS A 17 -15.35 -14.60 11.92
N LEU A 18 -14.44 -15.14 12.75
CA LEU A 18 -13.21 -14.46 13.15
C LEU A 18 -12.27 -14.17 11.98
N PRO A 19 -11.85 -15.16 11.16
CA PRO A 19 -11.01 -14.89 10.00
C PRO A 19 -11.69 -13.98 8.98
N VAL A 20 -13.01 -14.11 8.78
CA VAL A 20 -13.75 -13.20 7.87
C VAL A 20 -13.76 -11.76 8.41
N TRP A 21 -13.91 -11.57 9.73
CA TRP A 21 -13.76 -10.25 10.36
C TRP A 21 -12.35 -9.68 10.14
N MET A 22 -11.29 -10.47 10.37
CA MET A 22 -9.91 -10.05 10.16
C MET A 22 -9.65 -9.63 8.71
N VAL A 23 -10.14 -10.39 7.74
CA VAL A 23 -9.99 -10.08 6.30
C VAL A 23 -10.69 -8.77 5.95
N ILE A 24 -11.93 -8.57 6.40
CA ILE A 24 -12.69 -7.34 6.08
C ILE A 24 -12.03 -6.10 6.70
N VAL A 25 -11.65 -6.16 7.98
CA VAL A 25 -10.96 -5.04 8.63
C VAL A 25 -9.62 -4.76 7.96
N SER A 26 -8.87 -5.81 7.60
CA SER A 26 -7.62 -5.69 6.85
C SER A 26 -7.82 -5.02 5.51
N ILE A 27 -8.84 -5.42 4.73
CA ILE A 27 -9.14 -4.81 3.43
C ILE A 27 -9.47 -3.32 3.57
N VAL A 28 -10.30 -2.94 4.55
CA VAL A 28 -10.66 -1.53 4.79
C VAL A 28 -9.43 -0.68 5.05
N TRP A 29 -8.59 -1.12 6.00
CA TRP A 29 -7.39 -0.37 6.37
C TRP A 29 -6.32 -0.41 5.29
N PHE A 30 -6.13 -1.54 4.63
CA PHE A 30 -5.23 -1.68 3.50
C PHE A 30 -5.60 -0.70 2.39
N VAL A 31 -6.84 -0.73 1.90
CA VAL A 31 -7.31 0.17 0.83
C VAL A 31 -7.17 1.62 1.25
N ARG A 32 -7.51 1.95 2.51
CA ARG A 32 -7.37 3.31 3.04
C ARG A 32 -5.92 3.80 3.05
N LEU A 33 -5.01 3.00 3.61
CA LEU A 33 -3.62 3.38 3.84
C LEU A 33 -2.80 3.32 2.55
N TYR A 34 -2.99 2.27 1.75
CA TYR A 34 -2.28 2.03 0.50
C TYR A 34 -2.70 3.04 -0.59
N LEU A 35 -4.01 3.21 -0.81
CA LEU A 35 -4.51 4.15 -1.82
C LEU A 35 -4.60 5.60 -1.31
N ARG A 36 -4.43 5.82 -0.01
CA ARG A 36 -4.66 7.12 0.66
C ARG A 36 -6.02 7.72 0.28
N ALA A 37 -7.04 6.86 0.19
CA ALA A 37 -8.35 7.17 -0.36
C ALA A 37 -9.47 6.55 0.50
N GLY A 38 -10.72 6.93 0.20
CA GLY A 38 -11.90 6.51 0.95
C GLY A 38 -12.20 7.41 2.15
N ARG A 39 -13.49 7.61 2.44
CA ARG A 39 -13.92 8.45 3.58
C ARG A 39 -13.66 7.77 4.93
N PRO A 40 -13.10 8.48 5.93
CA PRO A 40 -12.79 7.90 7.25
C PRO A 40 -14.03 7.39 7.99
N TRP A 41 -15.16 8.11 7.88
CA TRP A 41 -16.39 7.72 8.55
C TRP A 41 -16.94 6.38 8.01
N LEU A 42 -16.79 6.10 6.71
CA LEU A 42 -17.17 4.81 6.11
C LEU A 42 -16.30 3.69 6.69
N ALA A 43 -14.98 3.89 6.75
CA ALA A 43 -14.05 2.90 7.31
C ALA A 43 -14.41 2.55 8.77
N TRP A 44 -14.61 3.55 9.62
CA TRP A 44 -15.03 3.34 11.01
C TRP A 44 -16.40 2.67 11.13
N SER A 45 -17.36 3.05 10.27
CA SER A 45 -18.69 2.44 10.26
C SER A 45 -18.63 0.95 9.89
N ILE A 46 -17.83 0.59 8.88
CA ILE A 46 -17.63 -0.81 8.48
C ILE A 46 -16.98 -1.60 9.62
N CYS A 47 -15.87 -1.09 10.19
CA CYS A 47 -15.20 -1.76 11.31
C CYS A 47 -16.11 -1.92 12.53
N GLY A 48 -16.89 -0.88 12.86
CA GLY A 48 -17.86 -0.91 13.96
C GLY A 48 -18.96 -1.93 13.75
N LEU A 49 -19.66 -1.88 12.61
CA LEU A 49 -20.71 -2.83 12.26
C LEU A 49 -20.18 -4.27 12.16
N ARG A 50 -18.97 -4.46 11.63
CA ARG A 50 -18.37 -5.79 11.51
C ARG A 50 -17.97 -6.35 12.87
N THR A 51 -17.49 -5.51 13.77
CA THR A 51 -17.18 -5.91 15.16
C THR A 51 -18.46 -6.20 15.93
N LEU A 52 -19.51 -5.40 15.76
CA LEU A 52 -20.83 -5.69 16.32
C LEU A 52 -21.37 -7.05 15.83
N ALA A 53 -21.29 -7.31 14.52
CA ALA A 53 -21.67 -8.61 13.96
C ALA A 53 -20.88 -9.78 14.58
N LEU A 54 -19.57 -9.60 14.80
CA LEU A 54 -18.74 -10.60 15.45
C LEU A 54 -19.15 -10.82 16.92
N VAL A 55 -19.42 -9.75 17.68
CA VAL A 55 -19.92 -9.86 19.06
C VAL A 55 -21.25 -10.60 19.09
N LEU A 56 -22.21 -10.20 18.26
CA LEU A 56 -23.53 -10.85 18.16
C LEU A 56 -23.40 -12.34 17.78
N ASN A 57 -22.42 -12.70 16.95
CA ASN A 57 -22.13 -14.09 16.58
C ASN A 57 -21.72 -14.98 17.77
N PHE A 58 -21.02 -14.42 18.76
CA PHE A 58 -20.63 -15.14 19.98
C PHE A 58 -21.71 -15.09 21.07
N VAL A 59 -22.54 -14.06 21.08
CA VAL A 59 -23.67 -13.92 22.01
C VAL A 59 -24.82 -14.88 21.64
N PHE A 60 -25.16 -15.01 20.36
CA PHE A 60 -26.25 -15.88 19.92
C PHE A 60 -25.79 -17.33 19.67
N THR A 61 -26.54 -18.30 20.21
CA THR A 61 -26.43 -19.73 19.90
C THR A 61 -27.51 -20.13 18.89
N PRO A 62 -27.18 -20.81 17.78
CA PRO A 62 -25.87 -21.35 17.42
C PRO A 62 -24.85 -20.32 16.88
N ASN A 63 -25.27 -19.30 16.12
CA ASN A 63 -24.39 -18.23 15.61
C ASN A 63 -25.20 -17.04 15.05
N LEU A 64 -24.53 -16.05 14.44
CA LEU A 64 -25.21 -14.90 13.81
C LEU A 64 -26.06 -15.30 12.60
N ASN A 65 -25.76 -16.40 11.92
CA ASN A 65 -26.41 -16.77 10.66
C ASN A 65 -27.74 -17.51 10.88
N TYR A 66 -27.78 -18.39 11.87
CA TYR A 66 -28.92 -19.26 12.13
C TYR A 66 -29.46 -19.05 13.53
N ARG A 67 -30.77 -18.91 13.66
CA ARG A 67 -31.47 -18.94 14.95
C ARG A 67 -31.57 -20.37 15.45
N GLU A 68 -31.78 -21.32 14.54
CA GLU A 68 -31.84 -22.74 14.80
C GLU A 68 -31.37 -23.50 13.56
N ILE A 69 -30.61 -24.58 13.75
CA ILE A 69 -30.17 -25.49 12.68
C ILE A 69 -30.96 -26.79 12.87
N THR A 70 -31.98 -26.99 12.04
CA THR A 70 -32.94 -28.10 12.12
C THR A 70 -32.39 -29.40 11.53
N GLY A 71 -31.38 -29.32 10.66
CA GLY A 71 -30.73 -30.51 10.11
C GLY A 71 -29.50 -30.19 9.29
N LEU A 72 -28.78 -31.24 8.88
CA LEU A 72 -27.68 -31.16 7.92
C LEU A 72 -28.04 -31.97 6.69
N ARG A 73 -27.92 -31.36 5.51
CA ARG A 73 -27.97 -32.04 4.22
C ARG A 73 -26.54 -32.39 3.84
N HIS A 74 -26.24 -33.68 3.71
CA HIS A 74 -24.95 -34.13 3.21
C HIS A 74 -24.99 -34.21 1.68
N LEU A 75 -24.18 -33.37 1.04
CA LEU A 75 -24.05 -33.28 -0.41
C LEU A 75 -22.78 -34.01 -0.82
N GLN A 76 -22.87 -34.86 -1.84
CA GLN A 76 -21.68 -35.45 -2.45
C GLN A 76 -21.05 -34.42 -3.38
N TRP A 77 -19.92 -33.89 -2.94
CA TRP A 77 -19.11 -32.98 -3.72
C TRP A 77 -18.21 -33.77 -4.67
N TRP A 78 -17.76 -33.10 -5.73
CA TRP A 78 -16.85 -33.65 -6.73
C TRP A 78 -15.72 -34.46 -6.08
N GLY A 79 -15.54 -35.71 -6.51
CA GLY A 79 -14.49 -36.60 -5.98
C GLY A 79 -14.93 -37.52 -4.84
N GLY A 80 -16.22 -37.55 -4.49
CA GLY A 80 -16.77 -38.46 -3.48
C GLY A 80 -16.69 -37.93 -2.04
N GLU A 81 -16.19 -36.71 -1.84
CA GLU A 81 -16.18 -36.06 -0.53
C GLU A 81 -17.58 -35.59 -0.13
N THR A 82 -18.02 -35.89 1.10
CA THR A 82 -19.31 -35.43 1.62
C THR A 82 -19.16 -34.07 2.32
N VAL A 83 -19.99 -33.12 1.91
CA VAL A 83 -20.04 -31.77 2.47
C VAL A 83 -21.38 -31.58 3.17
N SER A 84 -21.34 -31.09 4.40
CA SER A 84 -22.54 -30.83 5.18
C SER A 84 -23.05 -29.40 4.95
N ALA A 85 -24.30 -29.26 4.50
CA ALA A 85 -25.00 -27.99 4.33
C ALA A 85 -26.09 -27.86 5.42
N PRO A 86 -26.20 -26.71 6.09
CA PRO A 86 -27.17 -26.51 7.16
C PRO A 86 -28.56 -26.27 6.56
N VAL A 87 -29.56 -26.88 7.18
CA VAL A 87 -30.97 -26.52 7.00
C VAL A 87 -31.41 -25.90 8.32
N GLY A 88 -32.00 -24.71 8.27
CA GLY A 88 -32.33 -23.98 9.49
C GLY A 88 -32.99 -22.63 9.23
N VAL A 89 -33.45 -22.00 10.31
CA VAL A 89 -34.10 -20.70 10.26
C VAL A 89 -33.03 -19.61 10.34
N PRO A 90 -32.96 -18.68 9.36
CA PRO A 90 -31.99 -17.60 9.39
C PRO A 90 -32.27 -16.64 10.55
N ASN A 91 -31.21 -16.11 11.15
CA ASN A 91 -31.31 -15.12 12.21
C ASN A 91 -31.48 -13.71 11.60
N PRO A 92 -32.48 -12.90 12.02
CA PRO A 92 -32.67 -11.54 11.51
C PRO A 92 -31.45 -10.62 11.68
N TRP A 93 -30.61 -10.88 12.67
CA TRP A 93 -29.39 -10.11 12.93
C TRP A 93 -28.30 -10.28 11.85
N THR A 94 -28.47 -11.22 10.92
CA THR A 94 -27.65 -11.33 9.69
C THR A 94 -27.59 -10.02 8.88
N LEU A 95 -28.64 -9.19 8.98
CA LEU A 95 -28.70 -7.87 8.35
C LEU A 95 -27.52 -6.97 8.76
N VAL A 96 -27.05 -7.04 10.01
CA VAL A 96 -25.89 -6.25 10.48
C VAL A 96 -24.64 -6.64 9.70
N GLY A 97 -24.44 -7.94 9.47
CA GLY A 97 -23.36 -8.46 8.64
C GLY A 97 -23.49 -8.01 7.19
N GLN A 98 -24.68 -8.10 6.60
CA GLN A 98 -24.94 -7.71 5.20
C GLN A 98 -24.72 -6.20 4.98
N LEU A 99 -25.23 -5.35 5.89
CA LEU A 99 -25.02 -3.90 5.85
C LEU A 99 -23.53 -3.55 5.90
N SER A 100 -22.74 -4.25 6.71
CA SER A 100 -21.28 -4.03 6.76
C SER A 100 -20.59 -4.30 5.42
N VAL A 101 -21.05 -5.31 4.67
CA VAL A 101 -20.47 -5.65 3.36
C VAL A 101 -20.95 -4.70 2.26
N LEU A 102 -22.21 -4.23 2.33
CA LEU A 102 -22.70 -3.19 1.43
C LEU A 102 -21.91 -1.88 1.61
N LEU A 103 -21.66 -1.48 2.86
CA LEU A 103 -20.81 -0.33 3.16
C LEU A 103 -19.38 -0.54 2.68
N LEU A 104 -18.84 -1.76 2.78
CA LEU A 104 -17.53 -2.10 2.22
C LEU A 104 -17.50 -1.89 0.71
N LEU A 105 -18.50 -2.36 -0.04
CA LEU A 105 -18.57 -2.11 -1.49
C LEU A 105 -18.62 -0.62 -1.82
N ILE A 106 -19.46 0.15 -1.11
CA ILE A 106 -19.56 1.60 -1.29
C ILE A 106 -18.20 2.27 -1.01
N PHE A 107 -17.52 1.86 0.06
CA PHE A 107 -16.19 2.35 0.41
C PHE A 107 -15.14 2.02 -0.66
N LEU A 108 -15.14 0.79 -1.18
CA LEU A 108 -14.23 0.38 -2.24
C LEU A 108 -14.46 1.17 -3.52
N VAL A 109 -15.71 1.41 -3.90
CA VAL A 109 -16.06 2.23 -5.06
C VAL A 109 -15.64 3.70 -4.84
N ASP A 110 -15.95 4.29 -3.68
CA ASP A 110 -15.55 5.65 -3.32
C ASP A 110 -14.02 5.82 -3.35
N ALA A 111 -13.28 4.88 -2.77
CA ALA A 111 -11.82 4.88 -2.80
C ALA A 111 -11.29 4.74 -4.23
N THR A 112 -11.84 3.82 -5.02
CA THR A 112 -11.43 3.59 -6.42
C THR A 112 -11.68 4.81 -7.29
N LEU A 113 -12.86 5.42 -7.20
CA LEU A 113 -13.21 6.65 -7.92
C LEU A 113 -12.33 7.83 -7.49
N THR A 114 -12.02 7.92 -6.20
CA THR A 114 -11.10 8.95 -5.68
C THR A 114 -9.71 8.82 -6.29
N VAL A 115 -9.15 7.61 -6.36
CA VAL A 115 -7.84 7.35 -6.97
C VAL A 115 -7.89 7.61 -8.48
N TRP A 116 -8.96 7.18 -9.15
CA TRP A 116 -9.16 7.43 -10.58
C TRP A 116 -9.17 8.92 -10.90
N ARG A 117 -9.88 9.74 -10.10
CA ARG A 117 -9.94 11.21 -10.25
C ARG A 117 -8.59 11.88 -9.98
N ARG A 118 -7.71 11.27 -9.17
CA ARG A 118 -6.33 11.75 -8.95
C ARG A 118 -5.38 11.43 -10.11
N GLY A 119 -5.83 10.67 -11.11
CA GLY A 119 -5.06 10.32 -12.30
C GLY A 119 -4.35 8.97 -12.26
N ASP A 120 -4.32 8.28 -11.11
CA ASP A 120 -3.65 6.98 -10.96
C ASP A 120 -4.57 5.80 -11.37
N ARG A 121 -4.90 5.75 -12.66
CA ARG A 121 -5.84 4.76 -13.23
C ARG A 121 -5.36 3.32 -13.05
N ARG A 122 -4.04 3.09 -13.02
CA ARG A 122 -3.45 1.76 -12.85
C ARG A 122 -3.79 1.19 -11.47
N ARG A 123 -3.52 1.95 -10.40
CA ARG A 123 -3.84 1.50 -9.03
C ARG A 123 -5.34 1.37 -8.81
N ALA A 124 -6.14 2.29 -9.37
CA ALA A 124 -7.60 2.19 -9.32
C ALA A 124 -8.11 0.88 -9.95
N LEU A 125 -7.59 0.49 -11.13
CA LEU A 125 -8.00 -0.75 -11.80
C LEU A 125 -7.50 -2.00 -11.09
N ILE A 126 -6.21 -2.05 -10.72
CA ILE A 126 -5.60 -3.24 -10.15
C ILE A 126 -6.10 -3.46 -8.71
N VAL A 127 -5.96 -2.46 -7.83
CA VAL A 127 -6.34 -2.60 -6.41
C VAL A 127 -7.84 -2.48 -6.24
N GLY A 128 -8.42 -1.39 -6.76
CA GLY A 128 -9.84 -1.11 -6.62
C GLY A 128 -10.69 -2.13 -7.34
N GLY A 129 -10.37 -2.42 -8.60
CA GLY A 129 -11.08 -3.42 -9.40
C GLY A 129 -11.00 -4.83 -8.82
N SER A 130 -9.81 -5.29 -8.39
CA SER A 130 -9.67 -6.62 -7.78
C SER A 130 -10.41 -6.73 -6.45
N ALA A 131 -10.36 -5.70 -5.58
CA ALA A 131 -11.09 -5.70 -4.31
C ALA A 131 -12.62 -5.69 -4.51
N ILE A 132 -13.13 -4.88 -5.45
CA ILE A 132 -14.57 -4.86 -5.79
C ILE A 132 -15.00 -6.22 -6.37
N SER A 133 -14.21 -6.78 -7.29
CA SER A 133 -14.49 -8.08 -7.90
C SER A 133 -14.51 -9.19 -6.85
N PHE A 134 -13.54 -9.19 -5.93
CA PHE A 134 -13.48 -10.13 -4.81
C PHE A 134 -14.75 -10.08 -3.95
N VAL A 135 -15.13 -8.89 -3.47
CA VAL A 135 -16.30 -8.75 -2.59
C VAL A 135 -17.59 -9.11 -3.33
N THR A 136 -17.72 -8.71 -4.59
CA THR A 136 -18.90 -9.01 -5.42
C THR A 136 -19.02 -10.51 -5.68
N LEU A 137 -17.92 -11.17 -6.03
CA LEU A 137 -17.90 -12.61 -6.28
C LEU A 137 -18.18 -13.42 -5.01
N ALA A 138 -17.62 -13.00 -3.87
CA ALA A 138 -17.89 -13.61 -2.58
C ALA A 138 -19.37 -13.47 -2.15
N LEU A 139 -19.97 -12.29 -2.37
CA LEU A 139 -21.40 -12.06 -2.14
C LEU A 139 -22.27 -12.89 -3.08
N GLY A 140 -21.96 -12.88 -4.38
CA GLY A 140 -22.69 -13.62 -5.40
C GLY A 140 -22.67 -15.13 -5.14
N GLN A 141 -21.50 -15.69 -4.81
CA GLN A 141 -21.38 -17.10 -4.42
C GLN A 141 -22.23 -17.39 -3.17
N SER A 142 -22.16 -16.54 -2.15
CA SER A 142 -22.94 -16.73 -0.93
C SER A 142 -24.44 -16.73 -1.22
N ALA A 143 -24.93 -15.82 -2.06
CA ALA A 143 -26.33 -15.75 -2.47
C ALA A 143 -26.78 -16.99 -3.27
N LEU A 144 -25.95 -17.45 -4.23
CA LEU A 144 -26.23 -18.63 -5.05
C LEU A 144 -26.35 -19.91 -4.21
N VAL A 145 -25.51 -20.05 -3.18
CA VAL A 145 -25.59 -21.17 -2.23
C VAL A 145 -26.86 -21.08 -1.39
N ILE A 146 -27.20 -19.89 -0.89
CA ILE A 146 -28.42 -19.68 -0.08
C ILE A 146 -29.70 -19.95 -0.89
N TRP A 147 -29.74 -19.56 -2.16
CA TRP A 147 -30.88 -19.79 -3.05
C TRP A 147 -30.95 -21.22 -3.61
N GLY A 148 -30.00 -22.09 -3.24
CA GLY A 148 -29.99 -23.49 -3.67
C GLY A 148 -29.67 -23.69 -5.15
N VAL A 149 -29.13 -22.68 -5.83
CA VAL A 149 -28.75 -22.76 -7.25
C VAL A 149 -27.44 -23.55 -7.40
N ILE A 150 -26.52 -23.40 -6.45
CA ILE A 150 -25.23 -24.10 -6.44
C ILE A 150 -25.07 -24.85 -5.11
N GLU A 151 -24.91 -26.16 -5.20
CA GLU A 151 -24.69 -27.06 -4.06
C GLU A 151 -23.20 -27.10 -3.67
N SER A 152 -22.62 -25.95 -3.30
CA SER A 152 -21.18 -25.80 -3.02
C SER A 152 -20.85 -25.38 -1.58
N PRO A 153 -19.78 -25.92 -0.96
CA PRO A 153 -19.20 -25.33 0.23
C PRO A 153 -18.86 -23.84 0.02
N PHE A 154 -18.90 -23.05 1.11
CA PHE A 154 -18.43 -21.66 1.08
C PHE A 154 -16.90 -21.58 0.83
N PHE A 155 -16.47 -21.71 -0.43
CA PHE A 155 -15.09 -21.53 -0.83
C PHE A 155 -14.77 -20.05 -1.07
N ILE A 156 -14.49 -19.31 0.00
CA ILE A 156 -14.00 -17.92 -0.10
C ILE A 156 -12.60 -17.88 -0.76
N SER A 157 -11.91 -19.03 -0.83
CA SER A 157 -10.53 -19.17 -1.34
C SER A 157 -10.37 -18.83 -2.82
N PHE A 158 -11.35 -19.12 -3.69
CA PHE A 158 -11.21 -18.88 -5.13
C PHE A 158 -11.17 -17.38 -5.49
N PRO A 159 -12.12 -16.55 -5.04
CA PRO A 159 -12.01 -15.10 -5.20
C PRO A 159 -10.72 -14.54 -4.58
N TYR A 160 -10.29 -15.09 -3.44
CA TYR A 160 -9.11 -14.62 -2.70
C TYR A 160 -7.81 -14.78 -3.49
N LEU A 161 -7.65 -15.84 -4.27
CA LEU A 161 -6.46 -16.02 -5.11
C LEU A 161 -6.31 -14.90 -6.15
N GLY A 162 -7.43 -14.40 -6.69
CA GLY A 162 -7.42 -13.29 -7.64
C GLY A 162 -6.84 -12.00 -7.05
N ILE A 163 -7.25 -11.65 -5.82
CA ILE A 163 -6.69 -10.47 -5.14
C ILE A 163 -5.22 -10.69 -4.75
N VAL A 164 -4.84 -11.87 -4.27
CA VAL A 164 -3.43 -12.18 -3.97
C VAL A 164 -2.55 -12.07 -5.21
N ALA A 165 -3.00 -12.58 -6.36
CA ALA A 165 -2.27 -12.48 -7.61
C ALA A 165 -2.15 -11.02 -8.08
N ALA A 166 -3.24 -10.24 -8.02
CA ALA A 166 -3.23 -8.82 -8.37
C ALA A 166 -2.30 -8.01 -7.48
N MET A 167 -2.33 -8.25 -6.16
CA MET A 167 -1.45 -7.59 -5.19
C MET A 167 0.01 -8.02 -5.36
N GLY A 168 0.28 -9.31 -5.55
CA GLY A 168 1.62 -9.82 -5.82
C GLY A 168 2.23 -9.19 -7.06
N TYR A 169 1.45 -9.04 -8.13
CA TYR A 169 1.87 -8.36 -9.35
C TYR A 169 2.18 -6.87 -9.11
N GLU A 170 1.31 -6.16 -8.38
CA GLU A 170 1.52 -4.74 -8.09
C GLU A 170 2.75 -4.49 -7.22
N LEU A 171 2.88 -5.21 -6.11
CA LEU A 171 4.03 -5.15 -5.20
C LEU A 171 5.33 -5.45 -5.94
N SER A 172 5.36 -6.51 -6.75
CA SER A 172 6.51 -6.85 -7.58
C SER A 172 6.87 -5.71 -8.54
N SER A 173 5.86 -5.13 -9.20
CA SER A 173 6.08 -4.03 -10.14
C SER A 173 6.60 -2.75 -9.47
N ASP A 174 6.13 -2.42 -8.28
CA ASP A 174 6.58 -1.24 -7.52
C ASP A 174 7.99 -1.45 -6.97
N LEU A 175 8.31 -2.68 -6.51
CA LEU A 175 9.67 -3.04 -6.09
C LEU A 175 10.68 -2.95 -7.25
N LEU A 176 10.33 -3.48 -8.43
CA LEU A 176 11.21 -3.41 -9.61
C LEU A 176 11.51 -1.96 -10.01
N ARG A 177 10.50 -1.07 -9.96
CA ARG A 177 10.69 0.36 -10.23
C ARG A 177 11.58 1.03 -9.20
N ALA A 178 11.42 0.70 -7.92
CA ALA A 178 12.25 1.23 -6.86
C ALA A 178 13.71 0.81 -7.05
N VAL A 179 13.96 -0.46 -7.39
CA VAL A 179 15.31 -0.97 -7.69
C VAL A 179 15.91 -0.28 -8.91
N GLN A 180 15.14 -0.14 -10.00
CA GLN A 180 15.62 0.57 -11.20
C GLN A 180 15.96 2.04 -10.92
N LEU A 181 15.16 2.72 -10.10
CA LEU A 181 15.43 4.10 -9.71
C LEU A 181 16.70 4.20 -8.87
N ALA A 182 16.88 3.29 -7.90
CA ALA A 182 18.08 3.23 -7.07
C ALA A 182 19.34 2.95 -7.91
N GLN A 183 19.27 2.02 -8.88
CA GLN A 183 20.36 1.74 -9.80
C GLN A 183 20.72 2.95 -10.67
N ARG A 184 19.71 3.65 -11.22
CA ARG A 184 19.94 4.88 -11.99
C ARG A 184 20.58 5.98 -11.15
N PHE A 185 20.14 6.12 -9.90
CA PHE A 185 20.74 7.08 -8.97
C PHE A 185 22.21 6.76 -8.70
N GLN A 186 22.53 5.51 -8.37
CA GLN A 186 23.92 5.07 -8.15
C GLN A 186 24.80 5.25 -9.38
N ALA A 187 24.30 4.92 -10.57
CA ALA A 187 25.03 5.12 -11.82
C ALA A 187 25.29 6.61 -12.10
N SER A 188 24.28 7.48 -11.87
CA SER A 188 24.43 8.92 -12.03
C SER A 188 25.44 9.51 -11.03
N GLU A 189 25.45 9.04 -9.79
CA GLU A 189 26.39 9.48 -8.76
C GLU A 189 27.83 9.04 -9.09
N ALA A 190 28.01 7.80 -9.56
CA ALA A 190 29.31 7.30 -9.98
C ALA A 190 29.87 8.10 -11.18
N ALA A 191 29.03 8.36 -12.19
CA ALA A 191 29.42 9.17 -13.35
C ALA A 191 29.77 10.62 -12.96
N LEU A 192 29.05 11.21 -12.01
CA LEU A 192 29.37 12.53 -11.48
C LEU A 192 30.73 12.54 -10.77
N ARG A 193 30.98 11.57 -9.89
CA ARG A 193 32.27 11.43 -9.18
C ARG A 193 33.44 11.22 -10.15
N GLU A 194 33.25 10.42 -11.20
CA GLU A 194 34.27 10.22 -12.22
C GLU A 194 34.57 11.51 -12.99
N SER A 195 33.53 12.27 -13.34
CA SER A 195 33.67 13.58 -14.00
C SER A 195 34.42 14.58 -13.11
N GLU A 196 34.05 14.68 -11.83
CA GLU A 196 34.72 15.53 -10.84
C GLU A 196 36.19 15.14 -10.65
N ALA A 197 36.48 13.84 -10.54
CA ALA A 197 37.85 13.34 -10.44
C ALA A 197 38.68 13.69 -11.68
N ARG A 198 38.10 13.58 -12.87
CA ARG A 198 38.77 13.92 -14.13
C ARG A 198 39.03 15.42 -14.25
N ILE A 199 38.08 16.27 -13.86
CA ILE A 199 38.24 17.73 -13.83
C ILE A 199 39.35 18.11 -12.85
N ASN A 200 39.34 17.56 -11.64
CA ASN A 200 40.36 17.84 -10.62
C ASN A 200 41.75 17.38 -11.10
N LEU A 201 41.84 16.21 -11.75
CA LEU A 201 43.10 15.71 -12.29
C LEU A 201 43.64 16.60 -13.43
N ALA A 202 42.77 17.02 -14.36
CA ALA A 202 43.15 17.93 -15.44
C ALA A 202 43.59 19.31 -14.91
N ALA A 203 42.86 19.86 -13.94
CA ALA A 203 43.21 21.13 -13.29
C ALA A 203 44.56 21.05 -12.57
N ASN A 204 44.81 19.95 -11.85
CA ASN A 204 46.08 19.72 -11.16
C ASN A 204 47.24 19.58 -12.16
N ALA A 205 47.05 18.84 -13.25
CA ALA A 205 48.07 18.67 -14.30
C ALA A 205 48.40 19.99 -15.03
N ALA A 206 47.40 20.82 -15.29
CA ALA A 206 47.56 22.14 -15.89
C ALA A 206 48.03 23.22 -14.88
N ASN A 207 48.21 22.85 -13.61
CA ASN A 207 48.61 23.76 -12.54
C ASN A 207 47.60 24.90 -12.29
N PHE A 208 46.32 24.67 -12.56
CA PHE A 208 45.24 25.67 -12.42
C PHE A 208 44.50 25.56 -11.08
N GLY A 209 44.17 26.73 -10.52
CA GLY A 209 43.20 26.86 -9.43
C GLY A 209 41.80 27.09 -9.99
N LEU A 210 40.87 26.16 -9.75
CA LEU A 210 39.46 26.36 -10.13
C LEU A 210 38.68 26.95 -8.96
N TRP A 211 37.71 27.78 -9.30
CA TRP A 211 36.78 28.37 -8.34
C TRP A 211 35.38 28.46 -8.95
N LEU A 212 34.38 28.25 -8.12
CA LEU A 212 32.96 28.36 -8.43
C LEU A 212 32.32 29.20 -7.34
N TRP A 213 31.74 30.33 -7.72
CA TRP A 213 31.06 31.22 -6.78
C TRP A 213 29.55 31.05 -6.87
N ASN A 214 28.94 30.68 -5.75
CA ASN A 214 27.50 30.78 -5.56
C ASN A 214 27.19 32.15 -4.93
N ILE A 215 26.73 33.08 -5.77
CA ILE A 215 26.43 34.47 -5.40
C ILE A 215 25.32 34.54 -4.34
N ARG A 216 24.31 33.67 -4.42
CA ARG A 216 23.15 33.70 -3.52
C ARG A 216 23.54 33.38 -2.07
N ASP A 217 24.42 32.40 -1.90
CA ASP A 217 24.86 31.92 -0.59
C ASP A 217 26.22 32.51 -0.15
N ASP A 218 26.81 33.38 -0.98
CA ASP A 218 28.18 33.89 -0.89
C ASP A 218 29.23 32.82 -0.57
N LYS A 219 29.18 31.70 -1.29
CA LYS A 219 30.11 30.57 -1.10
C LYS A 219 30.97 30.36 -2.32
N LEU A 220 32.29 30.35 -2.13
CA LEU A 220 33.26 29.94 -3.15
C LEU A 220 33.69 28.49 -2.90
N SER A 221 33.37 27.62 -3.85
CA SER A 221 33.93 26.27 -3.95
C SER A 221 35.23 26.36 -4.75
N VAL A 222 36.36 26.06 -4.13
CA VAL A 222 37.70 26.24 -4.71
C VAL A 222 38.51 24.95 -4.62
N THR A 223 39.40 24.72 -5.59
CA THR A 223 40.32 23.58 -5.52
C THR A 223 41.43 23.81 -4.49
N GLU A 224 42.05 22.72 -4.04
CA GLU A 224 43.18 22.76 -3.10
C GLU A 224 44.34 23.63 -3.62
N LYS A 225 44.61 23.57 -4.93
CA LYS A 225 45.62 24.40 -5.58
C LYS A 225 45.31 25.90 -5.47
N TRP A 226 44.05 26.28 -5.72
CA TRP A 226 43.59 27.65 -5.59
C TRP A 226 43.78 28.14 -4.14
N ARG A 227 43.41 27.31 -3.15
CA ARG A 227 43.60 27.64 -1.74
C ARG A 227 45.07 27.91 -1.41
N LYS A 228 45.97 27.04 -1.86
CA LYS A 228 47.43 27.20 -1.68
C LYS A 228 47.97 28.46 -2.35
N LEU A 229 47.49 28.80 -3.54
CA LEU A 229 47.88 30.03 -4.27
C LEU A 229 47.50 31.30 -3.52
N PHE A 230 46.32 31.34 -2.90
CA PHE A 230 45.80 32.51 -2.19
C PHE A 230 45.98 32.46 -0.66
N GLY A 231 46.66 31.43 -0.13
CA GLY A 231 47.01 31.32 1.29
C GLY A 231 45.87 30.91 2.23
N PHE A 232 44.80 30.29 1.71
CA PHE A 232 43.69 29.79 2.53
C PHE A 232 43.98 28.41 3.13
N SER A 233 43.53 28.15 4.36
CA SER A 233 43.61 26.82 4.97
C SER A 233 42.63 25.83 4.30
N GLU A 234 42.86 24.51 4.41
CA GLU A 234 42.06 23.50 3.70
C GLU A 234 40.59 23.43 4.15
N SER A 235 40.32 23.72 5.43
CA SER A 235 39.00 23.59 6.03
C SER A 235 38.22 24.90 6.17
N GLU A 236 38.84 26.05 5.87
CA GLU A 236 38.17 27.35 6.03
C GLU A 236 37.17 27.61 4.89
N PRO A 237 35.92 27.98 5.16
CA PRO A 237 34.98 28.36 4.11
C PRO A 237 35.46 29.65 3.42
N VAL A 238 35.48 29.64 2.08
CA VAL A 238 35.88 30.81 1.28
C VAL A 238 34.61 31.57 0.88
N THR A 239 34.54 32.85 1.24
CA THR A 239 33.47 33.78 0.86
C THR A 239 34.06 34.90 0.00
N PHE A 240 33.22 35.61 -0.76
CA PHE A 240 33.70 36.71 -1.58
C PHE A 240 34.33 37.82 -0.73
N GLY A 241 33.73 38.11 0.43
CA GLY A 241 34.26 39.06 1.40
C GLY A 241 35.67 38.71 1.89
N ARG A 242 35.99 37.42 2.08
CA ARG A 242 37.35 36.99 2.46
C ARG A 242 38.32 37.02 1.29
N LEU A 243 37.89 36.63 0.09
CA LEU A 243 38.71 36.77 -1.11
C LEU A 243 39.17 38.23 -1.30
N LEU A 244 38.28 39.21 -1.12
CA LEU A 244 38.63 40.63 -1.22
C LEU A 244 39.73 41.06 -0.25
N GLN A 245 39.93 40.38 0.88
CA GLN A 245 40.96 40.75 1.85
C GLN A 245 42.37 40.32 1.46
N VAL A 246 42.49 39.26 0.65
CA VAL A 246 43.79 38.84 0.08
C VAL A 246 44.12 39.56 -1.23
N VAL A 247 43.13 40.21 -1.85
CA VAL A 247 43.31 41.07 -3.04
C VAL A 247 43.95 42.41 -2.63
N HIS A 248 44.84 42.93 -3.49
CA HIS A 248 45.52 44.20 -3.29
C HIS A 248 44.51 45.36 -3.09
N PRO A 249 44.72 46.29 -2.14
CA PRO A 249 43.74 47.32 -1.79
C PRO A 249 43.23 48.14 -2.98
N GLU A 250 44.11 48.45 -3.93
CA GLU A 250 43.78 49.25 -5.13
C GLU A 250 42.84 48.51 -6.11
N ASP A 251 42.82 47.17 -6.09
CA ASP A 251 42.01 46.35 -7.00
C ASP A 251 40.66 45.94 -6.39
N ARG A 252 40.48 46.11 -5.08
CA ARG A 252 39.26 45.71 -4.36
C ARG A 252 38.01 46.41 -4.87
N GLU A 253 38.11 47.72 -5.15
CA GLU A 253 36.97 48.51 -5.61
C GLU A 253 36.53 48.12 -7.03
N ARG A 254 37.47 47.68 -7.89
CA ARG A 254 37.13 47.10 -9.20
C ARG A 254 36.42 45.76 -9.07
N MET A 255 36.84 44.90 -8.13
CA MET A 255 36.20 43.59 -7.94
C MET A 255 34.78 43.69 -7.36
N LYS A 256 34.45 44.71 -6.57
CA LYS A 256 33.10 44.91 -6.03
C LYS A 256 32.06 45.36 -7.06
N GLN A 257 32.49 45.73 -8.27
CA GLN A 257 31.61 46.17 -9.36
C GLN A 257 31.16 45.02 -10.28
N LEU A 258 31.62 43.79 -10.02
CA LEU A 258 31.20 42.54 -10.68
C LEU A 258 30.04 41.88 -9.93
#